data_AF-A0A7L5AEP3-F1
#
_entry.id   AF-A0A7L5AEP3-F1
#
_cell.length_a   1.000
_cell.length_b   1.000
_cell.length_c   1.000
_cell.angle_alpha   90.00
_cell.angle_beta   90.00
_cell.angle_gamma   90.00
#
_symmetry.space_group_name_H-M   'P 1'
#
loop_
_entity.id
_entity.type
_entity.pdbx_description
1 polymer ?
#
loop_
_entity_poly.entity_id
_entity_poly.type
_entity_poly.pdbx_seq_one_letter_code
_entity_poly.pdbx_strand_id
1 'polypeptide(L)'
;MTERPSPNQSASEARRVVDPMTQLEVLVPPDITDERAIEHARKERNGELHRIRFFVDWGHNYPLWESFTDKYVMEPDDYGISLQIGQRLNEWSRFWQQHFDPFDGWDTQENKGFWLTTGDELVRLLEIEVYDIAVVLPQFRQGE
;
A
#
# COMPACT_ATOMS: atom_id res chain seq x y z
N MET A 1 14.92 25.06 35.91
CA MET A 1 13.68 25.02 35.11
C MET A 1 14.05 25.57 33.75
N THR A 2 14.39 24.68 32.84
CA THR A 2 14.83 25.04 31.48
C THR A 2 14.32 23.93 30.58
N GLU A 3 13.11 24.11 30.07
CA GLU A 3 12.52 23.21 29.07
C GLU A 3 13.31 23.38 27.77
N ARG A 4 13.87 22.26 27.29
CA ARG A 4 14.42 22.18 25.93
C ARG A 4 13.23 22.04 24.99
N PRO A 5 13.13 22.82 23.90
CA PRO A 5 12.11 22.60 22.90
C PRO A 5 12.33 21.24 22.24
N SER A 6 11.29 20.40 22.27
CA SER A 6 11.25 19.12 21.55
C SER A 6 11.42 19.35 20.04
N PRO A 7 12.23 18.53 19.35
CA PRO A 7 12.35 18.63 17.90
C PRO A 7 11.07 18.11 17.25
N ASN A 8 10.22 19.04 16.80
CA ASN A 8 9.10 18.76 15.91
C ASN A 8 9.65 18.39 14.52
N GLN A 9 9.84 17.11 14.25
CA GLN A 9 10.19 16.60 12.93
C GLN A 9 8.90 16.32 12.16
N SER A 10 8.52 17.32 11.35
CA SER A 10 7.50 17.27 10.32
C SER A 10 7.79 16.13 9.32
N ALA A 11 7.27 14.94 9.58
CA ALA A 11 6.68 14.11 8.55
C ALA A 11 5.19 14.50 8.49
N SER A 12 4.63 14.74 7.30
CA SER A 12 3.23 15.12 7.12
C SER A 12 2.30 14.09 7.78
N GLU A 13 1.79 14.41 8.97
CA GLU A 13 0.84 13.54 9.66
C GLU A 13 -0.54 13.65 9.00
N ALA A 14 -1.20 12.50 8.82
CA ALA A 14 -2.57 12.45 8.33
C ALA A 14 -3.47 13.33 9.22
N ARG A 15 -4.20 14.26 8.61
CA ARG A 15 -5.11 15.16 9.35
C ARG A 15 -6.47 14.52 9.50
N ARG A 16 -7.26 14.98 10.48
CA ARG A 16 -8.61 14.46 10.74
C ARG A 16 -9.66 15.43 10.23
N VAL A 17 -10.69 14.91 9.58
CA VAL A 17 -11.90 15.65 9.23
C VAL A 17 -13.14 14.90 9.68
N VAL A 18 -14.20 15.63 9.96
CA VAL A 18 -15.49 15.03 10.33
C VAL A 18 -16.32 14.92 9.07
N ASP A 19 -16.73 13.71 8.72
CA ASP A 19 -17.71 13.47 7.66
C ASP A 19 -19.02 14.19 8.04
N PRO A 20 -19.47 15.19 7.26
CA PRO A 20 -20.62 16.00 7.63
C PRO A 20 -21.93 15.20 7.67
N MET A 21 -22.02 14.07 6.96
CA MET A 21 -23.20 13.23 6.90
C MET A 21 -23.25 12.22 8.05
N THR A 22 -22.12 11.56 8.34
CA THR A 22 -22.08 10.50 9.36
C THR A 22 -21.59 10.95 10.72
N GLN A 23 -21.01 12.15 10.82
CA GLN A 23 -20.38 12.70 12.03
C GLN A 23 -19.22 11.85 12.56
N LEU A 24 -18.61 11.01 11.72
CA LEU A 24 -17.45 10.20 12.06
C LEU A 24 -16.14 10.90 11.68
N GLU A 25 -15.09 10.66 12.46
CA GLU A 25 -13.73 11.12 12.12
C GLU A 25 -13.15 10.27 10.97
N VAL A 26 -12.69 10.94 9.92
CA VAL A 26 -12.00 10.38 8.76
C VAL A 26 -10.55 10.86 8.75
N LEU A 27 -9.62 9.93 8.58
CA LEU A 27 -8.21 10.25 8.37
C LEU A 27 -7.99 10.66 6.91
N VAL A 28 -7.29 11.77 6.72
CA VAL A 28 -6.93 12.32 5.42
C VAL A 28 -5.43 12.15 5.25
N PRO A 29 -4.99 11.21 4.38
CA PRO A 29 -3.58 11.05 4.08
C PRO A 29 -2.98 12.34 3.50
N PRO A 30 -1.65 12.50 3.60
CA PRO A 30 -0.93 13.51 2.83
C PRO A 30 -1.31 13.40 1.34
N ASP A 31 -1.42 14.54 0.67
CA ASP A 31 -1.74 14.64 -0.76
C ASP A 31 -3.18 14.22 -1.17
N ILE A 32 -4.05 13.93 -0.20
CA ILE A 32 -5.47 13.66 -0.41
C ILE A 32 -6.32 14.84 0.10
N THR A 33 -7.38 15.20 -0.63
CA THR A 33 -8.32 16.24 -0.20
C THR A 33 -9.37 15.68 0.76
N ASP A 34 -10.04 16.57 1.51
CA ASP A 34 -11.09 16.14 2.45
C ASP A 34 -12.24 15.44 1.75
N GLU A 35 -12.66 15.98 0.60
CA GLU A 35 -13.74 15.42 -0.18
C GLU A 35 -13.39 14.01 -0.66
N ARG A 36 -12.15 13.79 -1.13
CA ARG A 36 -11.69 12.47 -1.55
C ARG A 36 -11.62 11.49 -0.39
N ALA A 37 -11.12 11.93 0.77
CA ALA A 37 -11.05 11.07 1.95
C ALA A 37 -12.43 10.68 2.48
N ILE A 38 -13.38 11.63 2.52
CA ILE A 38 -14.76 11.37 2.93
C ILE A 38 -15.43 10.41 1.94
N GLU A 39 -15.24 10.60 0.64
CA GLU A 39 -15.78 9.73 -0.39
C GLU A 39 -15.15 8.32 -0.33
N HIS A 40 -13.84 8.21 -0.13
CA HIS A 40 -13.16 6.93 0.09
C HIS A 40 -13.77 6.18 1.28
N ALA A 41 -13.90 6.85 2.43
CA ALA A 41 -14.49 6.26 3.62
C ALA A 41 -15.96 5.83 3.40
N ARG A 42 -16.72 6.59 2.60
CA ARG A 42 -18.08 6.21 2.20
C ARG A 42 -18.08 4.92 1.35
N LYS A 43 -17.25 4.88 0.31
CA LYS A 43 -17.13 3.71 -0.58
C LYS A 43 -16.66 2.48 0.17
N GLU A 44 -15.70 2.63 1.08
CA GLU A 44 -15.20 1.53 1.91
C GLU A 44 -16.33 0.93 2.76
N ARG A 45 -17.08 1.77 3.48
CA ARG A 45 -18.22 1.31 4.31
C ARG A 45 -19.29 0.59 3.51
N ASN A 46 -19.49 1.00 2.26
CA ASN A 46 -20.47 0.41 1.35
C ASN A 46 -19.96 -0.86 0.64
N GLY A 47 -18.68 -1.22 0.81
CA GLY A 47 -18.07 -2.33 0.09
C GLY A 47 -17.88 -2.06 -1.41
N GLU A 48 -17.78 -0.79 -1.81
CA GLU A 48 -17.60 -0.36 -3.20
C GLU A 48 -16.12 -0.35 -3.64
N LEU A 49 -15.17 -0.49 -2.70
CA LEU A 49 -13.73 -0.50 -2.99
C LEU A 49 -13.21 -1.91 -3.21
N HIS A 50 -12.30 -2.05 -4.19
CA HIS A 50 -11.46 -3.23 -4.37
C HIS A 50 -10.57 -3.48 -3.14
N ARG A 51 -10.17 -4.73 -2.92
CA ARG A 51 -9.27 -5.11 -1.81
C ARG A 51 -8.01 -5.76 -2.39
N ILE A 52 -7.06 -4.91 -2.75
CA ILE A 52 -5.79 -5.33 -3.32
C ILE A 52 -4.94 -5.95 -2.23
N ARG A 53 -4.83 -7.28 -2.25
CA ARG A 53 -3.88 -8.02 -1.40
C ARG A 53 -2.49 -7.89 -2.02
N PHE A 54 -1.60 -7.22 -1.29
CA PHE A 54 -0.26 -6.87 -1.75
C PHE A 54 0.78 -7.85 -1.19
N PHE A 55 1.18 -8.83 -2.00
CA PHE A 55 2.23 -9.81 -1.66
C PHE A 55 2.81 -10.46 -2.94
N VAL A 56 4.01 -11.02 -2.84
CA VAL A 56 4.65 -11.74 -3.95
C VAL A 56 4.33 -13.23 -3.87
N ASP A 57 4.25 -13.89 -5.02
CA ASP A 57 4.20 -15.34 -5.13
C ASP A 57 5.01 -15.78 -6.36
N TRP A 58 5.38 -17.05 -6.39
CA TRP A 58 6.00 -17.65 -7.57
C TRP A 58 4.99 -17.68 -8.73
N GLY A 59 5.47 -17.36 -9.94
CA GLY A 59 4.68 -17.47 -11.16
C GLY A 59 3.80 -16.26 -11.49
N HIS A 60 3.83 -15.19 -10.67
CA HIS A 60 3.27 -13.88 -11.03
C HIS A 60 4.32 -12.78 -10.98
N ASN A 61 4.22 -11.84 -11.92
CA ASN A 61 5.19 -10.75 -12.11
C ASN A 61 4.92 -9.53 -11.24
N TYR A 62 3.72 -9.43 -10.67
CA TYR A 62 3.29 -8.28 -9.90
C TYR A 62 2.76 -8.74 -8.54
N PRO A 63 2.85 -7.92 -7.49
CA PRO A 63 2.38 -8.30 -6.18
C PRO A 63 0.88 -7.99 -5.97
N LEU A 64 0.08 -8.04 -7.03
CA LEU A 64 -1.30 -7.55 -7.05
C LEU A 64 -2.28 -8.72 -7.13
N TRP A 65 -3.06 -8.91 -6.06
CA TRP A 65 -4.02 -9.99 -5.95
C TRP A 65 -5.38 -9.47 -5.51
N GLU A 66 -6.43 -9.90 -6.19
CA GLU A 66 -7.80 -9.58 -5.80
C GLU A 66 -8.40 -10.74 -4.98
N SER A 67 -9.52 -10.45 -4.31
CA SER A 67 -10.36 -11.47 -3.70
C SER A 67 -11.75 -11.42 -4.33
N PHE A 68 -12.39 -12.58 -4.50
CA PHE A 68 -13.80 -12.68 -4.91
C PHE A 68 -14.12 -12.16 -6.33
N THR A 69 -13.15 -12.19 -7.24
CA THR A 69 -13.32 -11.92 -8.68
C THR A 69 -12.95 -13.15 -9.50
N ASP A 70 -13.45 -13.25 -10.74
CA ASP A 70 -13.08 -14.32 -11.69
C ASP A 70 -11.59 -14.24 -12.12
N LYS A 71 -10.98 -13.05 -11.97
CA LYS A 71 -9.56 -12.80 -12.20
C LYS A 71 -8.88 -12.45 -10.87
N TYR A 72 -8.16 -13.42 -10.30
CA TYR A 72 -7.46 -13.27 -9.02
C TYR A 72 -6.08 -12.60 -9.14
N VAL A 73 -5.46 -12.74 -10.32
CA VAL A 73 -4.11 -12.28 -10.64
C VAL A 73 -4.25 -10.98 -11.43
N MET A 74 -3.79 -9.87 -10.87
CA MET A 74 -3.98 -8.54 -11.46
C MET A 74 -2.68 -7.97 -12.00
N GLU A 75 -2.80 -7.19 -13.05
CA GLU A 75 -1.72 -6.39 -13.66
C GLU A 75 -1.96 -4.90 -13.37
N PRO A 76 -0.91 -4.05 -13.47
CA PRO A 76 -1.06 -2.61 -13.25
C PRO A 76 -2.20 -1.97 -14.05
N ASP A 77 -2.37 -2.38 -15.31
CA ASP A 77 -3.38 -1.83 -16.23
C ASP A 77 -4.82 -2.13 -15.79
N ASP A 78 -5.05 -3.22 -15.04
CA ASP A 78 -6.39 -3.55 -14.54
C ASP A 78 -6.93 -2.51 -13.54
N TYR A 79 -6.02 -1.77 -12.89
CA TYR A 79 -6.35 -0.72 -11.92
C TYR A 79 -6.02 0.69 -12.42
N GLY A 80 -5.48 0.82 -13.65
CA GLY A 80 -5.01 2.10 -14.18
C GLY A 80 -3.77 2.65 -13.46
N ILE A 81 -2.96 1.76 -12.86
CA ILE A 81 -1.69 2.11 -12.19
C ILE A 81 -0.71 2.63 -13.24
N SER A 82 0.08 3.65 -12.88
CA SER A 82 1.03 4.26 -13.80
C SER A 82 2.13 3.28 -14.22
N LEU A 83 2.65 3.47 -15.43
CA LEU A 83 3.76 2.65 -15.93
C LEU A 83 4.98 2.67 -14.99
N GLN A 84 5.25 3.83 -14.38
CA GLN A 84 6.36 4.00 -13.45
C GLN A 84 6.19 3.11 -12.21
N ILE A 85 5.02 3.14 -11.56
CA ILE A 85 4.76 2.29 -10.41
C ILE A 85 4.69 0.82 -10.83
N GLY A 86 4.04 0.50 -11.95
CA GLY A 86 4.01 -0.85 -12.52
C GLY A 86 5.40 -1.46 -12.71
N GLN A 87 6.37 -0.69 -13.22
CA GLN A 87 7.76 -1.14 -13.35
C GLN A 87 8.41 -1.44 -12.00
N ARG A 88 8.26 -0.55 -11.01
CA ARG A 88 8.83 -0.75 -9.67
C ARG A 88 8.22 -1.95 -8.95
N LEU A 89 6.92 -2.20 -9.12
CA LEU A 89 6.24 -3.39 -8.60
C LEU A 89 6.83 -4.68 -9.18
N ASN A 90 7.12 -4.68 -10.48
CA ASN A 90 7.76 -5.83 -11.13
C ASN A 90 9.19 -6.04 -10.62
N GLU A 91 9.99 -4.97 -10.56
CA GLU A 91 11.38 -5.03 -10.07
C GLU A 91 11.44 -5.56 -8.63
N TRP A 92 10.55 -5.10 -7.75
CA TRP A 92 10.44 -5.57 -6.38
C TRP A 92 10.08 -7.06 -6.29
N SER A 93 9.17 -7.53 -7.14
CA SER A 93 8.80 -8.95 -7.22
C SER A 93 9.97 -9.80 -7.72
N ARG A 94 10.70 -9.34 -8.74
CA ARG A 94 11.88 -10.03 -9.27
C ARG A 94 13.03 -10.07 -8.27
N PHE A 95 13.22 -9.01 -7.48
CA PHE A 95 14.23 -9.00 -6.42
C PHE A 95 13.97 -10.10 -5.39
N TRP A 96 12.72 -10.28 -4.96
CA TRP A 96 12.36 -11.39 -4.08
C TRP A 96 12.67 -12.75 -4.72
N GLN A 97 12.27 -12.97 -5.98
CA GLN A 97 12.53 -14.22 -6.70
C GLN A 97 14.03 -14.55 -6.84
N GLN A 98 14.91 -13.54 -6.81
CA GLN A 98 16.36 -13.71 -6.92
C GLN A 98 17.04 -14.02 -5.59
N HIS A 99 16.48 -13.53 -4.47
CA HIS A 99 17.15 -13.52 -3.17
C HIS A 99 16.46 -14.37 -2.09
N PHE A 100 15.22 -14.80 -2.34
CA PHE A 100 14.45 -15.65 -1.44
C PHE A 100 14.36 -17.07 -1.99
N ASP A 101 14.86 -18.03 -1.22
CA ASP A 101 14.66 -19.46 -1.45
C ASP A 101 13.55 -20.02 -0.53
N PRO A 102 12.64 -20.88 -1.03
CA PRO A 102 11.56 -21.44 -0.21
C PRO A 102 12.02 -22.34 0.95
N PHE A 103 13.21 -22.92 0.87
CA PHE A 103 13.76 -23.83 1.88
C PHE A 103 14.75 -23.11 2.81
N ASP A 104 15.62 -22.26 2.24
CA ASP A 104 16.69 -21.58 2.97
C ASP A 104 16.32 -20.15 3.42
N GLY A 105 15.26 -19.56 2.85
CA GLY A 105 14.82 -18.21 3.13
C GLY A 105 15.64 -17.14 2.40
N TRP A 106 15.84 -15.99 3.04
CA TRP A 106 16.63 -14.89 2.48
C TRP A 106 18.11 -15.22 2.48
N ASP A 107 18.78 -14.99 1.35
CA ASP A 107 20.23 -15.17 1.21
C ASP A 107 21.04 -14.29 2.17
N THR A 108 20.56 -13.07 2.44
CA THR A 108 21.13 -12.14 3.41
C THR A 108 20.04 -11.35 4.13
N GLN A 109 20.34 -10.94 5.36
CA GLN A 109 19.45 -10.06 6.13
C GLN A 109 19.35 -8.65 5.54
N GLU A 110 20.38 -8.19 4.83
CA GLU A 110 20.39 -6.91 4.12
C GLU A 110 19.36 -6.91 2.98
N ASN A 111 19.32 -7.97 2.17
CA ASN A 111 18.33 -8.13 1.10
C ASN A 111 16.91 -8.20 1.65
N LYS A 112 16.69 -8.91 2.76
CA LYS A 112 15.39 -8.90 3.47
C LYS A 112 15.00 -7.48 3.86
N GLY A 113 15.89 -6.73 4.50
CA GLY A 113 15.64 -5.37 4.97
C GLY A 113 15.35 -4.40 3.82
N PHE A 114 16.11 -4.51 2.73
CA PHE A 114 15.89 -3.75 1.50
C PHE A 114 14.50 -4.04 0.93
N TRP A 115 14.16 -5.32 0.73
CA TRP A 115 12.87 -5.72 0.19
C TRP A 115 11.69 -5.23 1.04
N LEU A 116 11.77 -5.35 2.37
CA LEU A 116 10.73 -4.86 3.28
C LEU A 116 10.53 -3.35 3.19
N THR A 117 11.64 -2.59 3.18
CA THR A 117 11.60 -1.12 3.11
C THR A 117 11.04 -0.64 1.77
N THR A 118 11.45 -1.27 0.66
CA THR A 118 10.90 -1.00 -0.67
C THR A 118 9.42 -1.37 -0.75
N GLY A 119 8.99 -2.47 -0.12
CA GLY A 119 7.59 -2.88 -0.06
C GLY A 119 6.71 -1.82 0.60
N ASP A 120 7.12 -1.28 1.75
CA ASP A 120 6.38 -0.21 2.44
C ASP A 120 6.28 1.08 1.62
N GLU A 121 7.33 1.42 0.87
CA GLU A 121 7.31 2.56 -0.03
C GLU A 121 6.32 2.34 -1.18
N LEU A 122 6.34 1.15 -1.79
CA LEU A 122 5.45 0.81 -2.89
C LEU A 122 3.99 0.76 -2.46
N VAL A 123 3.68 0.29 -1.26
CA VAL A 123 2.31 0.34 -0.72
C VAL A 123 1.82 1.78 -0.62
N ARG A 124 2.62 2.69 -0.05
CA ARG A 124 2.24 4.11 0.07
C ARG A 124 2.00 4.76 -1.28
N LEU A 125 2.86 4.49 -2.27
CA LEU A 125 2.71 5.03 -3.61
C LEU A 125 1.48 4.44 -4.32
N LEU A 126 1.27 3.13 -4.18
CA LEU A 126 0.13 2.44 -4.75
C LEU A 126 -1.18 2.95 -4.16
N GLU A 127 -1.27 3.12 -2.83
CA GLU A 127 -2.43 3.66 -2.13
C GLU A 127 -2.87 5.02 -2.68
N ILE A 128 -1.93 5.88 -3.08
CA ILE A 128 -2.23 7.17 -3.70
C ILE A 128 -2.84 7.00 -5.10
N GLU A 129 -2.26 6.12 -5.93
CA GLU A 129 -2.74 5.90 -7.30
C GLU A 129 -4.12 5.25 -7.35
N VAL A 130 -4.40 4.32 -6.44
CA VAL A 130 -5.66 3.57 -6.41
C VAL A 130 -6.67 4.11 -5.41
N TYR A 131 -6.39 5.26 -4.77
CA TYR A 131 -7.16 5.77 -3.63
C TYR A 131 -8.65 5.84 -3.90
N ASP A 132 -9.08 6.21 -5.11
CA ASP A 132 -10.50 6.39 -5.40
C ASP A 132 -11.26 5.06 -5.65
N ILE A 133 -10.54 3.93 -5.80
CA ILE A 133 -11.10 2.65 -6.25
C ILE A 133 -10.76 1.45 -5.35
N ALA A 134 -9.71 1.52 -4.52
CA ALA A 134 -9.24 0.37 -3.77
C ALA A 134 -8.66 0.71 -2.39
N VAL A 135 -8.61 -0.29 -1.53
CA VAL A 135 -7.77 -0.34 -0.33
C VAL A 135 -6.65 -1.35 -0.56
N VAL A 136 -5.42 -0.96 -0.24
CA VAL A 136 -4.23 -1.83 -0.34
C VAL A 136 -4.02 -2.53 1.00
N LEU A 137 -3.85 -3.85 0.96
CA LEU A 137 -3.60 -4.68 2.13
C LEU A 137 -2.15 -5.18 2.06
N PRO A 138 -1.22 -4.68 2.90
CA PRO A 138 0.21 -5.01 2.85
C PRO A 138 0.49 -6.42 3.39
N GLN A 139 -0.03 -7.45 2.72
CA GLN A 139 0.04 -8.84 3.18
C GLN A 139 1.44 -9.43 3.12
N PHE A 140 2.36 -8.84 2.36
CA PHE A 140 3.78 -9.21 2.37
C PHE A 140 4.46 -9.10 3.74
N ARG A 141 3.85 -8.36 4.69
CA ARG A 141 4.27 -8.27 6.09
C ARG A 141 3.71 -9.41 6.97
N GLN A 142 2.75 -10.17 6.48
CA GLN A 142 2.18 -11.29 7.24
C GLN A 142 3.23 -12.42 7.30
N GLY A 143 3.68 -12.77 8.51
CA GLY A 143 4.70 -13.81 8.73
C GLY A 143 6.08 -13.30 9.15
N GLU A 144 6.23 -12.02 9.53
CA GLU A 144 7.37 -11.54 10.33
C GLU A 144 7.40 -12.11 11.75
#